data_AF-A0A9X7N665-F1
#
_entry.id   AF-A0A9X7N665-F1
#
_cell.length_a   1.000
_cell.length_b   1.000
_cell.length_c   1.000
_cell.angle_alpha   90.00
_cell.angle_beta   90.00
_cell.angle_gamma   90.00
#
_symmetry.space_group_name_H-M   'P 1'
#
loop_
_entity.id
_entity.type
_entity.pdbx_description
1 polymer ?
#
loop_
_entity_poly.entity_id
_entity_poly.type
_entity_poly.pdbx_seq_one_letter_code
_entity_poly.pdbx_strand_id
1 'polypeptide(L)'
;MIKAVDEMLKLWAAELHPPENTYVEVGGGGSMIATLMATKGELIRTTRSSTCHWDLTADIELIVNKHLPPDMEHLVRVHYTDYDSPDSMKWESCRCSRPQYYRRLNILHAAIAELLLGRRAA
;
A
#
# COMPACT_ATOMS: atom_id res chain seq x y z
N MET A 1 -13.04 5.42 9.96
CA MET A 1 -11.94 5.18 9.02
C MET A 1 -11.50 6.52 8.47
N ILE A 2 -10.20 6.74 8.35
CA ILE A 2 -9.66 8.00 7.85
C ILE A 2 -9.39 7.82 6.36
N LYS A 3 -10.21 8.44 5.51
CA LYS A 3 -10.16 8.22 4.04
C LYS A 3 -8.79 8.52 3.44
N ALA A 4 -8.12 9.56 3.91
CA ALA A 4 -6.78 9.91 3.45
C ALA A 4 -5.74 8.81 3.76
N VAL A 5 -5.79 8.23 4.96
CA VAL A 5 -4.89 7.13 5.36
C VAL A 5 -5.21 5.86 4.58
N ASP A 6 -6.49 5.59 4.34
CA ASP A 6 -6.94 4.47 3.52
C ASP A 6 -6.43 4.56 2.08
N GLU A 7 -6.50 5.74 1.46
CA GLU A 7 -5.97 5.98 0.11
C GLU A 7 -4.45 5.83 0.07
N MET A 8 -3.73 6.37 1.05
CA MET A 8 -2.27 6.20 1.15
C MET A 8 -1.86 4.73 1.30
N LEU A 9 -2.57 3.96 2.12
CA LEU A 9 -2.30 2.53 2.31
C LEU A 9 -2.61 1.70 1.06
N LYS A 10 -3.68 2.03 0.32
CA LYS A 10 -3.96 1.42 -0.99
C LYS A 10 -2.84 1.70 -1.98
N LEU A 11 -2.31 2.92 -1.98
CA LEU A 11 -1.23 3.35 -2.86
C LEU A 11 0.08 2.63 -2.48
N TRP A 12 0.39 2.53 -1.19
CA TRP A 12 1.51 1.73 -0.68
C TRP A 12 1.43 0.27 -1.13
N ALA A 13 0.27 -0.38 -0.94
CA ALA A 13 0.10 -1.76 -1.35
C ALA A 13 0.21 -1.91 -2.87
N ALA A 14 -0.38 -1.02 -3.66
CA ALA A 14 -0.27 -1.06 -5.12
C ALA A 14 1.17 -0.87 -5.64
N GLU A 15 2.02 -0.14 -4.92
CA GLU A 15 3.42 0.11 -5.30
C GLU A 15 4.39 -0.96 -4.84
N LEU A 16 4.26 -1.43 -3.59
CA LEU A 16 5.19 -2.38 -2.97
C LEU A 16 4.76 -3.84 -3.08
N HIS A 17 3.46 -4.07 -3.16
CA HIS A 17 2.84 -5.39 -3.22
C HIS A 17 1.87 -5.45 -4.38
N PRO A 18 2.30 -5.19 -5.63
CA PRO A 18 1.41 -5.28 -6.77
C PRO A 18 0.81 -6.70 -6.83
N PRO A 19 -0.47 -6.85 -7.24
CA PRO A 19 -1.07 -8.17 -7.39
C PRO A 19 -0.19 -9.00 -8.32
N GLU A 20 -0.05 -10.29 -8.02
CA GLU A 20 0.92 -11.24 -8.60
C GLU A 20 0.91 -11.33 -10.15
N ASN A 21 -0.06 -10.70 -10.80
CA ASN A 21 -0.24 -10.63 -12.25
C ASN A 21 -0.06 -9.22 -12.86
N THR A 22 0.33 -8.23 -12.07
CA THR A 22 0.65 -6.86 -12.51
C THR A 22 2.12 -6.59 -12.22
N TYR A 23 2.98 -7.12 -13.05
CA TYR A 23 4.37 -6.68 -13.18
C TYR A 23 4.36 -5.23 -13.69
N VAL A 24 4.12 -4.27 -12.79
CA VAL A 24 4.63 -2.93 -12.99
C VAL A 24 6.14 -3.10 -12.91
N GLU A 25 6.84 -2.94 -14.03
CA GLU A 25 8.30 -2.78 -14.07
C GLU A 25 8.67 -1.60 -13.17
N VAL A 26 8.82 -1.87 -11.88
CA VAL A 26 9.41 -0.94 -10.93
C VAL A 26 10.90 -0.95 -11.24
N GLY A 27 11.29 -0.02 -12.14
CA GLY A 27 12.65 0.51 -12.27
C GLY A 27 13.77 -0.52 -12.28
N GLY A 28 13.92 -1.26 -13.38
CA GLY A 28 14.98 -2.25 -13.52
C GLY A 28 15.42 -2.50 -14.97
N GLY A 29 15.85 -1.47 -15.70
CA GLY A 29 16.75 -1.68 -16.85
C GLY A 29 16.16 -2.26 -18.14
N GLY A 30 14.87 -2.13 -18.39
CA GLY A 30 14.29 -2.41 -19.71
C GLY A 30 14.77 -1.37 -20.74
N SER A 31 15.43 -1.80 -21.82
CA SER A 31 15.83 -0.92 -22.93
C SER A 31 14.59 -0.18 -23.45
N MET A 32 14.64 1.15 -23.54
CA MET A 32 13.51 1.99 -24.01
C MET A 32 12.91 1.53 -25.35
N ILE A 33 13.71 0.85 -26.19
CA ILE A 33 13.25 0.24 -27.43
C ILE A 33 12.25 -0.90 -27.20
N ALA A 34 12.46 -1.74 -26.19
CA ALA A 34 11.56 -2.85 -25.89
C ALA A 34 10.18 -2.34 -25.46
N THR A 35 10.14 -1.30 -24.63
CA THR A 35 8.89 -0.64 -24.22
C THR A 35 8.18 -0.01 -25.41
N LEU A 36 8.91 0.67 -26.31
CA LEU A 36 8.36 1.25 -27.55
C LEU A 36 7.78 0.21 -28.50
N MET A 37 8.44 -0.96 -28.63
CA MET A 37 7.93 -2.06 -29.44
C MET A 37 6.66 -2.66 -28.84
N ALA A 38 6.61 -2.83 -27.52
CA ALA A 38 5.43 -3.35 -26.83
C ALA A 38 4.22 -2.41 -26.94
N THR A 39 4.45 -1.09 -26.86
CA THR A 39 3.37 -0.09 -26.94
C THR A 39 3.06 0.39 -28.37
N LYS A 40 3.59 -0.28 -29.40
CA LYS A 40 3.39 0.07 -30.83
C LYS A 40 3.69 1.56 -31.13
N GLY A 41 4.68 2.13 -30.46
CA GLY A 41 5.08 3.53 -30.64
C GLY A 41 4.24 4.54 -29.85
N GLU A 42 3.26 4.10 -29.06
CA GLU A 42 2.51 5.00 -28.18
C GLU A 42 3.26 5.14 -26.85
N LEU A 43 4.03 6.21 -26.74
CA LEU A 43 4.79 6.52 -25.53
C LEU A 43 3.87 7.33 -24.61
N ILE A 44 3.09 6.63 -23.78
CA ILE A 44 2.35 7.26 -22.68
C ILE A 44 3.42 7.74 -21.69
N ARG A 45 3.85 9.00 -21.85
CA ARG A 45 4.54 9.72 -20.76
C ARG A 45 3.54 9.73 -19.61
N THR A 46 3.68 8.80 -18.68
CA THR A 46 2.91 8.83 -17.46
C THR A 46 3.29 10.13 -16.75
N THR A 47 2.42 11.12 -16.85
CA THR A 47 2.42 12.32 -16.02
C THR A 47 1.98 11.94 -14.60
N ARG A 48 2.53 10.87 -14.02
CA ARG A 48 2.39 10.64 -12.59
C ARG A 48 3.33 11.62 -11.94
N SER A 49 2.74 12.76 -11.54
CA SER A 49 3.38 13.93 -10.96
C SER A 49 4.63 13.58 -10.16
N SER A 50 5.74 14.25 -10.48
CA SER A 50 7.03 14.20 -9.78
C SER A 50 7.00 14.72 -8.33
N THR A 51 5.86 14.65 -7.64
CA THR A 51 5.85 14.66 -6.19
C THR A 51 6.29 13.28 -5.72
N CYS A 52 7.39 13.24 -4.99
CA CYS A 52 8.07 12.11 -4.35
C CYS A 52 7.13 11.16 -3.57
N HIS A 53 6.28 10.40 -4.28
CA HIS A 53 5.39 9.38 -3.69
C HIS A 53 6.18 8.21 -3.09
N TRP A 54 7.34 7.89 -3.67
CA TRP A 54 8.25 6.85 -3.15
C TRP A 54 8.70 7.11 -1.71
N ASP A 55 8.87 8.37 -1.33
CA ASP A 55 9.30 8.75 0.03
C ASP A 55 8.19 8.45 1.05
N LEU A 56 6.95 8.78 0.69
CA LEU A 56 5.78 8.50 1.53
C LEU A 56 5.52 6.99 1.66
N THR A 57 5.63 6.24 0.56
CA THR A 57 5.44 4.79 0.54
C THR A 57 6.54 4.09 1.36
N ALA A 58 7.79 4.54 1.27
CA ALA A 58 8.90 4.02 2.08
C ALA A 58 8.73 4.34 3.57
N ASP A 59 8.22 5.53 3.91
CA ASP A 59 7.88 5.90 5.28
C ASP A 59 6.76 5.01 5.84
N ILE A 60 5.73 4.71 5.04
CA ILE A 60 4.65 3.80 5.43
C ILE A 60 5.20 2.39 5.66
N GLU A 61 6.04 1.88 4.76
CA GLU A 61 6.68 0.56 4.92
C GLU A 61 7.51 0.48 6.21
N LEU A 62 8.25 1.54 6.52
CA LEU A 62 9.04 1.62 7.75
C LEU A 62 8.14 1.67 8.99
N ILE A 63 7.03 2.43 8.93
CA ILE A 63 6.03 2.49 10.00
C ILE A 63 5.40 1.12 10.23
N VAL A 64 4.93 0.47 9.16
CA VAL A 64 4.26 -0.84 9.21
C VAL A 64 5.19 -1.91 9.78
N ASN A 65 6.46 -1.95 9.37
CA ASN A 65 7.41 -2.97 9.84
C ASN A 65 8.04 -2.70 11.22
N LYS A 66 8.27 -1.44 11.60
CA LYS A 66 9.05 -1.12 12.82
C LYS A 66 8.23 -0.53 13.97
N HIS A 67 7.16 0.19 13.66
CA HIS A 67 6.43 0.98 14.67
C HIS A 67 5.07 0.41 15.03
N LEU A 68 4.53 -0.51 14.22
CA LEU A 68 3.27 -1.16 14.51
C LEU A 68 3.49 -2.44 15.34
N PRO A 69 2.57 -2.75 16.27
CA PRO A 69 2.56 -4.06 16.91
C PRO A 69 2.26 -5.15 15.87
N PRO A 70 2.78 -6.37 16.06
CA PRO A 70 2.73 -7.45 15.06
C PRO A 70 1.29 -7.82 14.65
N ASP A 71 0.36 -7.73 15.60
CA ASP A 71 -1.07 -7.94 15.37
C ASP A 71 -1.68 -6.95 14.37
N MET A 72 -1.25 -5.69 14.40
CA MET A 72 -1.74 -4.64 13.51
C MET A 72 -1.05 -4.69 12.16
N GLU A 73 0.25 -5.02 12.14
CA GLU A 73 1.00 -5.25 10.91
C GLU A 73 0.34 -6.37 10.07
N HIS A 74 0.01 -7.50 10.70
CA HIS A 74 -0.66 -8.60 10.03
C HIS A 74 -2.01 -8.16 9.43
N LEU A 75 -2.79 -7.36 10.18
CA LEU A 75 -4.06 -6.82 9.70
C LEU A 75 -3.89 -5.90 8.48
N VAL A 76 -2.87 -5.04 8.46
CA VAL A 76 -2.54 -4.19 7.30
C VAL A 76 -2.23 -5.05 6.08
N ARG A 77 -1.32 -6.01 6.24
CA ARG A 77 -0.89 -6.90 5.15
C ARG A 77 -2.08 -7.65 4.58
N VAL A 78 -2.85 -8.34 5.42
CA VAL A 78 -4.03 -9.10 4.97
C VAL A 78 -5.08 -8.20 4.32
N HIS A 79 -5.30 -6.99 4.84
CA HIS A 79 -6.33 -6.12 4.26
C HIS A 79 -5.97 -5.56 2.89
N TYR A 80 -4.74 -5.05 2.75
CA TYR A 80 -4.33 -4.25 1.60
C TYR A 80 -3.51 -5.02 0.55
N THR A 81 -2.83 -6.10 0.91
CA THR A 81 -2.02 -6.90 -0.04
C THR A 81 -2.75 -8.11 -0.61
N ASP A 82 -3.78 -8.60 0.08
CA ASP A 82 -4.61 -9.69 -0.41
C ASP A 82 -5.77 -9.13 -1.26
N TYR A 83 -5.56 -9.11 -2.58
CA TYR A 83 -6.52 -8.55 -3.53
C TYR A 83 -7.64 -9.52 -3.92
N ASP A 84 -7.41 -10.82 -3.81
CA ASP A 84 -8.30 -11.86 -4.36
C ASP A 84 -9.23 -12.45 -3.28
N SER A 85 -8.79 -12.46 -2.01
CA SER A 85 -9.61 -13.01 -0.94
C SER A 85 -10.83 -12.16 -0.60
N PRO A 86 -12.00 -12.79 -0.40
CA PRO A 86 -13.19 -12.08 0.09
C PRO A 86 -12.98 -11.59 1.53
N ASP A 87 -13.64 -10.47 1.86
CA ASP A 87 -13.53 -9.84 3.18
C ASP A 87 -13.81 -10.80 4.35
N SER A 88 -14.73 -11.76 4.19
CA SER A 88 -15.03 -12.77 5.21
C SER A 88 -13.80 -13.60 5.58
N MET A 89 -13.03 -14.02 4.57
CA MET A 89 -11.81 -14.82 4.76
C MET A 89 -10.69 -14.00 5.41
N LYS A 90 -10.62 -12.69 5.12
CA LYS A 90 -9.68 -11.76 5.77
C LYS A 90 -9.92 -11.65 7.27
N TRP A 91 -11.19 -11.58 7.70
CA TRP A 91 -11.54 -11.48 9.12
C TRP A 91 -11.27 -12.79 9.87
N GLU A 92 -11.52 -13.93 9.21
CA GLU A 92 -11.21 -15.27 9.72
C GLU A 92 -9.70 -15.47 9.90
N SER A 93 -8.89 -15.02 8.93
CA SER A 93 -7.43 -15.02 9.02
C SER A 93 -6.95 -14.22 10.24
N CYS A 94 -7.55 -13.04 10.46
CA CYS A 94 -7.29 -12.20 11.63
C CYS A 94 -7.96 -12.70 12.94
N ARG A 95 -8.64 -13.85 12.90
CA ARG A 95 -9.39 -14.48 14.01
C ARG A 95 -10.32 -13.52 14.75
N CYS A 96 -11.03 -12.67 14.02
CA CYS A 96 -11.86 -11.62 14.62
C CYS A 96 -13.24 -11.54 13.97
N SER A 97 -14.22 -11.06 14.74
CA SER A 97 -15.55 -10.79 14.21
C SER A 97 -15.53 -9.55 13.31
N ARG A 98 -16.45 -9.47 12.34
CA ARG A 98 -16.63 -8.31 11.45
C ARG A 98 -16.55 -6.94 12.17
N PRO A 99 -17.31 -6.68 13.25
CA PRO A 99 -17.25 -5.38 13.93
C PRO A 99 -15.91 -5.12 14.61
N GLN A 100 -15.26 -6.16 15.15
CA GLN A 100 -13.92 -6.03 15.74
C GLN A 100 -12.87 -5.73 14.67
N TYR A 101 -12.99 -6.34 13.50
CA TYR A 101 -12.08 -6.11 12.37
C TYR A 101 -12.04 -4.63 11.98
N TYR A 102 -13.19 -4.03 11.66
CA TYR A 102 -13.24 -2.62 11.26
C TYR A 102 -12.89 -1.66 12.40
N ARG A 103 -13.16 -2.04 13.66
CA ARG A 103 -12.72 -1.25 14.82
C ARG A 103 -11.20 -1.22 14.93
N ARG A 104 -10.53 -2.39 14.78
CA ARG A 104 -9.07 -2.49 14.79
C ARG A 104 -8.47 -1.73 13.60
N LEU A 105 -9.09 -1.81 12.43
CA LEU A 105 -8.68 -1.08 11.24
C LEU A 105 -8.79 0.44 11.42
N ASN A 106 -9.81 0.92 12.13
CA ASN A 106 -9.93 2.34 12.47
C ASN A 106 -8.86 2.80 13.47
N ILE A 107 -8.52 1.97 14.47
CA ILE A 107 -7.45 2.27 15.43
C ILE A 107 -6.10 2.31 14.72
N LEU A 108 -5.85 1.36 13.82
CA LEU A 108 -4.69 1.32 12.96
C LEU A 108 -4.55 2.62 12.13
N HIS A 109 -5.63 3.05 11.48
CA HIS A 109 -5.61 4.31 10.71
C HIS A 109 -5.25 5.52 11.57
N ALA A 110 -5.76 5.59 12.80
CA ALA A 110 -5.43 6.66 13.74
C ALA A 110 -3.94 6.61 14.15
N ALA A 111 -3.42 5.43 14.49
CA ALA A 111 -2.03 5.25 14.87
C ALA A 111 -1.06 5.64 13.74
N ILE A 112 -1.35 5.24 12.50
CA ILE A 112 -0.55 5.62 11.33
C ILE A 112 -0.61 7.13 11.10
N ALA A 113 -1.78 7.75 11.23
CA ALA A 113 -1.92 9.21 11.09
C ALA A 113 -1.07 9.96 12.13
N GLU A 114 -1.10 9.52 13.39
CA GLU A 114 -0.30 10.11 14.47
C GLU A 114 1.20 9.97 14.21
N LEU A 115 1.66 8.78 13.77
CA LEU A 115 3.07 8.53 13.46
C LEU A 115 3.55 9.37 12.26
N LEU A 116 2.72 9.51 11.22
CA LEU A 116 3.04 10.35 10.05
C LEU A 116 3.11 11.84 10.43
N LEU A 117 2.20 12.32 11.28
CA LEU A 117 2.23 13.69 11.79
C LEU A 117 3.48 13.94 12.64
N GLY A 118 3.84 12.98 13.51
CA GLY A 118 5.03 13.06 14.34
C GLY A 118 6.33 13.11 13.53
N ARG A 119 6.44 12.30 12.47
CA ARG A 119 7.60 12.33 11.56
C ARG A 119 7.70 13.62 10.74
N ARG A 120 6.56 14.19 10.33
CA ARG A 120 6.55 15.43 9.53
C ARG A 120 6.84 16.69 10.37
N ALA A 121 6.68 16.59 11.69
CA ALA A 121 6.99 17.66 12.63
C ALA A 121 8.44 17.64 13.15
N ALA A 122 9.18 16.54 12.94
CA ALA A 122 10.57 16.35 13.32
C ALA A 122 11.54 16.79 12.22
#